data_AF-A0A958VQY6-F1
#
_entry.id   AF-A0A958VQY6-F1
#
_cell.length_a   1.000
_cell.length_b   1.000
_cell.length_c   1.000
_cell.angle_alpha   90.00
_cell.angle_beta   90.00
_cell.angle_gamma   90.00
#
_symmetry.space_group_name_H-M   'P 1'
#
loop_
_entity.id
_entity.type
_entity.pdbx_description
1 polymer ?
#
loop_
_entity_poly.entity_id
_entity_poly.type
_entity_poly.pdbx_seq_one_letter_code
_entity_poly.pdbx_strand_id
1 'polypeptide(L)' 'MKKSITTLAMSLFLLVGVGNIYAQDKDGAEPEKCRTNLSIFYEYAKVKNYDAAYEPWKWCFDNCPASNITIYTQGLK' A
#
# COMPACT_ATOMS: atom_id res chain seq x y z
N MET A 1 30.65 36.22 9.29
CA MET A 1 30.62 35.75 7.88
C MET A 1 30.43 34.23 7.77
N LYS A 2 31.30 33.38 8.35
CA LYS A 2 31.14 31.91 8.31
C LYS A 2 29.77 31.43 8.84
N LYS A 3 29.32 31.95 10.01
CA LYS A 3 28.01 31.63 10.61
C LYS A 3 26.84 32.01 9.70
N SER A 4 26.86 33.19 9.09
CA SER A 4 25.84 33.66 8.15
C SER A 4 25.77 32.79 6.88
N ILE A 5 26.92 32.32 6.37
CA ILE A 5 26.98 31.37 5.25
C ILE A 5 26.44 30.01 5.67
N THR A 6 26.71 29.56 6.91
CA THR A 6 26.16 28.29 7.42
C THR A 6 24.64 28.36 7.60
N THR A 7 24.12 29.48 8.10
CA THR A 7 22.67 29.71 8.22
C THR A 7 22.00 29.73 6.84
N LEU A 8 22.61 30.37 5.85
CA LEU A 8 22.07 30.44 4.48
C LEU A 8 22.09 29.07 3.77
N ALA A 9 23.14 28.28 3.99
CA ALA A 9 23.25 26.93 3.44
C ALA A 9 22.21 25.98 4.07
N MET A 10 21.93 26.14 5.36
CA MET A 10 20.93 25.33 6.06
C MET A 10 19.50 25.69 5.67
N SER A 11 19.22 26.97 5.40
CA SER A 11 17.91 27.41 4.88
C SER A 11 17.67 26.97 3.43
N LEU A 12 18.72 26.89 2.61
CA LEU A 12 18.61 26.42 1.23
C LEU A 12 18.29 24.92 1.16
N PHE A 13 18.81 24.12 2.08
CA PHE A 13 18.56 22.68 2.15
C PHE A 13 17.09 22.35 2.51
N LEU A 14 16.43 23.20 3.31
CA LEU A 14 15.01 23.05 3.66
C LEU A 14 14.06 23.33 2.48
N LEU A 15 14.46 24.17 1.53
CA LEU A 15 13.63 24.53 0.36
C LEU A 15 13.62 23.45 -0.72
N VAL A 16 14.62 22.56 -0.75
CA VAL A 16 14.76 21.48 -1.75
C VAL A 16 14.07 20.18 -1.29
N GLY A 17 13.66 20.10 -0.01
CA GLY A 17 13.12 18.88 0.61
C GLY A 17 11.63 18.59 0.38
N VAL A 18 10.88 19.45 -0.35
CA VAL A 18 9.45 19.22 -0.63
C VAL A 18 9.31 18.36 -1.89
N GLY A 19 9.67 17.08 -1.78
CA GLY A 19 9.35 16.08 -2.79
C GLY A 19 7.87 15.73 -2.78
N ASN A 20 7.30 15.37 -3.94
CA ASN A 20 5.91 14.98 -4.08
C ASN A 20 5.59 13.76 -3.17
N ILE A 21 4.78 13.96 -2.14
CA ILE A 21 4.21 12.86 -1.34
C ILE A 21 3.01 12.32 -2.11
N TYR A 22 3.26 11.53 -3.14
CA TYR A 22 2.21 10.70 -3.72
C TYR A 22 2.02 9.51 -2.77
N ALA A 23 0.94 9.53 -1.98
CA ALA A 23 0.45 8.28 -1.40
C ALA A 23 0.19 7.33 -2.57
N GLN A 24 0.93 6.21 -2.63
CA GLN A 24 0.74 5.21 -3.69
C GLN A 24 -0.65 4.61 -3.50
N ASP A 25 -1.62 5.06 -4.30
CA ASP A 25 -3.01 4.61 -4.25
C ASP A 25 -3.14 3.22 -4.90
N LYS A 26 -2.50 2.24 -4.27
CA LYS A 26 -2.46 0.84 -4.73
C LYS A 26 -3.71 0.07 -4.31
N ASP A 27 -4.52 0.62 -3.40
CA ASP A 27 -5.67 -0.05 -2.81
C ASP A 27 -6.97 0.19 -3.63
N GLY A 28 -6.89 0.91 -4.75
CA GLY A 28 -8.00 1.13 -5.68
C GLY A 28 -9.04 2.13 -5.17
N ALA A 29 -10.21 2.16 -5.82
CA ALA A 29 -11.26 3.15 -5.52
C ALA A 29 -11.89 2.99 -4.12
N GLU A 30 -11.85 1.78 -3.54
CA GLU A 30 -12.37 1.48 -2.20
C GLU A 30 -11.23 0.98 -1.27
N PRO A 31 -10.35 1.88 -0.78
CA PRO A 31 -9.09 1.48 -0.14
C PRO A 31 -9.29 0.77 1.21
N GLU A 32 -10.27 1.21 2.02
CA GLU A 32 -10.61 0.53 3.29
C GLU A 32 -11.07 -0.89 3.03
N LYS A 33 -11.98 -1.07 2.07
CA LYS A 33 -12.56 -2.36 1.73
C LYS A 33 -11.52 -3.31 1.13
N CYS A 34 -10.59 -2.78 0.33
CA CYS A 34 -9.44 -3.53 -0.13
C CYS A 34 -8.61 -4.07 1.04
N ARG A 35 -8.25 -3.23 2.01
CA ARG A 35 -7.49 -3.68 3.18
C ARG A 35 -8.24 -4.70 4.03
N THR A 36 -9.54 -4.50 4.22
CA THR A 36 -10.40 -5.44 4.96
C THR A 36 -10.48 -6.78 4.25
N ASN A 37 -10.87 -6.82 2.97
CA ASN A 37 -11.01 -8.06 2.22
C ASN A 37 -9.66 -8.77 2.07
N LEU A 38 -8.57 -8.03 1.85
CA LEU A 38 -7.23 -8.62 1.76
C LEU A 38 -6.84 -9.31 3.07
N SER A 39 -7.16 -8.70 4.22
CA SER A 39 -6.90 -9.30 5.54
C SER A 39 -7.73 -10.55 5.77
N ILE A 40 -9.02 -10.52 5.43
CA ILE A 40 -9.94 -11.67 5.57
C ILE A 40 -9.48 -12.82 4.68
N PHE A 41 -9.23 -12.55 3.39
CA PHE A 41 -8.69 -13.51 2.44
C PHE A 41 -7.41 -14.16 2.97
N TYR A 42 -6.44 -13.36 3.42
CA TYR A 42 -5.16 -13.86 3.87
C TYR A 42 -5.30 -14.81 5.06
N GLU A 43 -6.11 -14.48 6.06
CA GLU A 43 -6.30 -15.32 7.24
C GLU A 43 -6.99 -16.65 6.89
N TYR A 44 -8.01 -16.64 6.01
CA TYR A 44 -8.66 -17.88 5.57
C TYR A 44 -7.74 -18.73 4.68
N ALA A 45 -7.01 -18.13 3.75
CA ALA A 45 -6.06 -18.84 2.90
C ALA A 45 -4.91 -19.47 3.70
N LYS A 46 -4.44 -18.80 4.76
CA LYS A 46 -3.40 -19.29 5.67
C LYS A 46 -3.80 -20.58 6.37
N VAL A 47 -5.08 -20.74 6.74
CA VAL A 47 -5.62 -21.97 7.34
C VAL A 47 -6.22 -22.92 6.30
N LYS A 48 -5.99 -22.68 5.00
CA LYS A 48 -6.50 -23.48 3.87
C LYS A 48 -8.02 -23.57 3.78
N ASN A 49 -8.74 -22.61 4.35
CA ASN A 49 -10.18 -22.49 4.19
C ASN A 49 -10.49 -21.70 2.90
N TYR A 50 -10.34 -22.35 1.74
CA TYR A 50 -10.45 -21.69 0.45
C TYR A 50 -11.89 -21.27 0.10
N ASP A 51 -12.89 -22.01 0.57
CA ASP A 51 -14.29 -21.65 0.38
C ASP A 51 -14.62 -20.29 1.00
N ALA A 52 -14.15 -20.04 2.23
CA ALA A 52 -14.30 -18.75 2.89
C ALA A 52 -13.36 -17.66 2.33
N ALA A 53 -12.21 -18.05 1.80
CA ALA A 53 -11.22 -17.13 1.23
C ALA A 53 -11.62 -16.62 -0.17
N TYR A 54 -12.45 -17.36 -0.91
CA TYR A 54 -12.72 -17.10 -2.32
C TYR A 54 -13.38 -15.75 -2.59
N GLU A 55 -14.49 -15.45 -1.90
CA GLU A 55 -15.22 -14.19 -2.10
C GLU A 55 -14.36 -12.94 -1.81
N PRO A 56 -13.67 -12.82 -0.65
CA PRO A 56 -12.80 -11.67 -0.40
C PRO A 56 -11.59 -11.62 -1.35
N TRP A 57 -11.04 -12.78 -1.73
CA TRP A 57 -9.98 -12.86 -2.74
C TRP A 57 -10.43 -12.32 -4.09
N LYS A 58 -11.56 -12.81 -4.61
CA LYS A 58 -12.09 -12.42 -5.91
C LYS A 58 -12.37 -10.92 -5.94
N TRP A 59 -12.94 -10.39 -4.86
CA TRP A 59 -13.16 -8.96 -4.73
C TRP A 59 -11.84 -8.18 -4.81
N CYS A 60 -10.79 -8.61 -4.09
CA CYS A 60 -9.48 -7.96 -4.15
C CYS A 60 -8.83 -8.07 -5.54
N PHE A 61 -8.97 -9.22 -6.21
CA PHE A 61 -8.45 -9.44 -7.56
C PHE A 61 -9.11 -8.48 -8.57
N ASP A 62 -10.43 -8.29 -8.48
CA ASP A 62 -11.17 -7.45 -9.42
C ASP A 62 -11.00 -5.95 -9.13
N ASN A 63 -10.89 -5.54 -7.86
CA ASN A 63 -11.00 -4.14 -7.45
C ASN A 63 -9.68 -3.49 -7.02
N CYS A 64 -8.74 -4.27 -6.49
CA CYS A 64 -7.44 -3.76 -6.05
C CYS A 64 -6.26 -4.71 -6.35
N PRO A 65 -6.08 -5.14 -7.61
CA PRO A 65 -5.05 -6.12 -8.00
C PRO A 65 -3.61 -5.66 -7.74
N ALA A 66 -3.38 -4.35 -7.61
CA ALA A 66 -2.09 -3.75 -7.33
C ALA A 66 -1.77 -3.63 -5.83
N SER A 67 -2.74 -3.91 -4.94
CA SER A 67 -2.60 -3.63 -3.51
C SER A 67 -1.57 -4.53 -2.83
N ASN A 68 -1.54 -5.81 -3.17
CA ASN A 68 -0.64 -6.79 -2.56
C ASN A 68 -0.44 -8.04 -3.44
N ILE A 69 0.81 -8.50 -3.56
CA ILE A 69 1.19 -9.70 -4.31
C ILE A 69 0.54 -10.99 -3.79
N THR A 70 0.09 -11.00 -2.54
CA THR A 70 -0.59 -12.14 -1.88
C THR A 70 -1.83 -12.59 -2.65
N ILE A 71 -2.51 -11.66 -3.33
CA ILE A 71 -3.66 -11.96 -4.20
C ILE A 71 -3.31 -13.06 -5.21
N TYR A 72 -2.09 -13.04 -5.76
CA TYR A 72 -1.64 -14.02 -6.75
C TYR A 72 -0.96 -15.24 -6.11
N THR A 73 -0.23 -15.07 -5.01
CA THR A 73 0.54 -16.18 -4.41
C THR A 73 -0.31 -17.12 -3.55
N GLN A 74 -1.38 -16.62 -2.93
CA GLN A 74 -2.28 -17.44 -2.10
C GLN A 74 -3.60 -17.78 -2.81
N GLY A 75 -3.99 -17.04 -3.84
CA GLY A 75 -5.25 -17.24 -4.57
C GLY A 75 -5.23 -18.33 -5.65
N LEU A 76 -4.04 -18.77 -6.09
CA LEU A 76 -3.85 -19.81 -7.11
C LEU A 76 -3.61 -21.22 -6.51
N LYS A 77 -4.02 -21.45 -5.26
CA LYS A 77 -3.84 -22.73 -4.55
C LYS A 77 -5.10 -23.59 -4.62
#